data_AF-A0A248KK12-F1
#
_entry.id   AF-A0A248KK12-F1
#
_cell.length_a   1.000
_cell.length_b   1.000
_cell.length_c   1.000
_cell.angle_alpha   90.00
_cell.angle_beta   90.00
_cell.angle_gamma   90.00
#
_symmetry.space_group_name_H-M   'P 1'
#
loop_
_entity.id
_entity.type
_entity.pdbx_description
1 polymer ?
#
loop_
_entity_poly.entity_id
_entity_poly.type
_entity_poly.pdbx_seq_one_letter_code
_entity_poly.pdbx_strand_id
1 'polypeptide(L)' 'MDNRCRDAGWAGIQALIARINDQGEVADVSAGTSVGRDLQHYLDIRVRQRAYGQSLAMLALGEALAHLNG' A
#
# COMPACT_ATOMS: atom_id res chain seq x y z
N MET A 1 -7.80 15.83 -6.40
CA MET A 1 -6.63 15.32 -7.16
C MET A 1 -6.75 15.78 -8.61
N ASP A 2 -5.62 16.02 -9.26
CA ASP A 2 -5.58 16.21 -10.71
C ASP A 2 -6.12 14.94 -11.40
N ASN A 3 -7.13 15.08 -12.27
CA ASN A 3 -7.77 13.95 -12.95
C ASN A 3 -6.78 13.13 -13.79
N ARG A 4 -5.61 13.69 -14.14
CA ARG A 4 -4.54 12.99 -14.86
C ARG A 4 -4.04 11.72 -14.16
N CYS A 5 -4.14 11.64 -12.83
CA CYS A 5 -3.66 10.49 -12.06
C CYS A 5 -4.78 9.54 -11.62
N ARG A 6 -6.04 9.79 -12.00
CA ARG A 6 -7.20 9.02 -11.53
C ARG A 6 -7.06 7.54 -11.86
N ASP A 7 -6.70 7.22 -13.11
CA ASP A 7 -6.55 5.84 -13.57
C ASP A 7 -5.42 5.11 -12.82
N ALA A 8 -4.30 5.79 -12.59
CA ALA A 8 -3.18 5.24 -11.82
C ALA A 8 -3.56 5.01 -10.35
N GLY A 9 -4.31 5.94 -9.75
CA GLY A 9 -4.85 5.79 -8.41
C GLY A 9 -5.78 4.58 -8.30
N TRP A 10 -6.69 4.43 -9.26
CA TRP A 10 -7.61 3.28 -9.30
C TRP A 10 -6.88 1.94 -9.48
N ALA A 11 -5.91 1.88 -10.39
CA ALA A 11 -5.06 0.71 -10.56
C ALA A 11 -4.30 0.35 -9.26
N GLY A 12 -3.81 1.36 -8.54
CA GLY A 12 -3.18 1.18 -7.23
C GLY A 12 -4.12 0.60 -6.17
N ILE A 13 -5.38 1.06 -6.12
CA ILE A 13 -6.40 0.52 -5.20
C ILE A 13 -6.74 -0.93 -5.54
N GLN A 14 -6.89 -1.28 -6.82
CA GLN A 14 -7.13 -2.66 -7.24
C GLN A 14 -5.96 -3.58 -6.85
N ALA A 15 -4.72 -3.13 -7.07
CA ALA A 15 -3.53 -3.86 -6.66
C ALA A 15 -3.46 -4.04 -5.13
N LEU A 16 -3.82 -3.00 -4.36
CA LEU A 16 -3.87 -3.08 -2.89
C LEU A 16 -4.90 -4.12 -2.42
N ILE A 17 -6.12 -4.11 -2.97
CA ILE A 17 -7.17 -5.07 -2.63
C ILE A 17 -6.70 -6.51 -2.90
N ALA A 18 -6.01 -6.74 -4.01
CA ALA A 18 -5.45 -8.06 -4.36
C ALA A 18 -4.36 -8.54 -3.38
N ARG A 19 -3.84 -7.68 -2.50
CA ARG A 19 -2.87 -8.04 -1.44
C ARG A 19 -3.49 -8.23 -0.06
N ILE A 20 -4.81 -8.07 0.07
CA ILE A 20 -5.54 -8.33 1.32
C ILE A 20 -6.06 -9.77 1.27
N ASN A 21 -5.67 -10.60 2.26
CA ASN A 21 -6.15 -11.97 2.35
C ASN A 21 -7.56 -12.06 2.97
N ASP A 22 -8.13 -13.26 3.03
CA ASP A 22 -9.48 -13.51 3.57
C ASP A 22 -9.63 -13.14 5.05
N GLN A 23 -8.52 -13.02 5.78
CA GLN A 23 -8.47 -12.59 7.17
C GLN A 23 -8.39 -11.06 7.31
N GLY A 24 -8.39 -10.31 6.20
CA GLY A 24 -8.27 -8.86 6.18
C GLY A 24 -6.84 -8.35 6.36
N GLU A 25 -5.83 -9.21 6.17
CA GLU A 25 -4.44 -8.86 6.36
C GLU A 25 -3.78 -8.43 5.05
N VAL A 26 -3.32 -7.18 5.00
CA VAL A 26 -2.42 -6.68 3.97
C VAL A 26 -1.05 -7.38 4.00
N ALA A 27 -0.72 -8.06 2.90
CA ALA A 27 0.58 -8.68 2.64
C ALA A 27 1.56 -7.71 1.97
N ASP A 28 2.79 -8.18 1.71
CA ASP A 28 3.84 -7.46 0.98
C ASP A 28 4.30 -6.12 1.57
N VAL A 29 4.23 -6.00 2.89
CA VAL A 29 4.71 -4.81 3.59
C VAL A 29 6.18 -5.02 3.99
N SER A 30 7.05 -4.04 3.71
CA SER A 30 8.45 -4.07 4.16
C SER A 30 8.53 -4.10 5.70
N ALA A 31 9.73 -4.18 6.27
CA ALA A 31 9.92 -3.92 7.70
C ALA A 31 10.21 -2.43 7.94
N GLY A 32 10.18 -2.02 9.21
CA GLY A 32 10.73 -0.71 9.61
C GLY A 32 12.16 -0.57 9.07
N THR A 33 12.37 0.48 8.27
CA THR A 33 13.58 0.63 7.45
C THR A 33 14.41 1.80 7.97
N SER A 34 15.63 1.53 8.43
CA SER A 34 16.63 2.57 8.70
C SER A 34 17.27 3.07 7.40
N VAL A 35 17.94 4.21 7.46
CA VAL A 35 18.73 4.74 6.34
C VAL A 35 19.87 3.77 6.00
N GLY A 36 19.86 3.27 4.76
CA GLY A 36 20.84 2.34 4.25
C GLY A 36 22.12 3.01 3.75
N ARG A 37 23.19 2.23 3.62
CA ARG A 37 24.46 2.70 3.04
C ARG A 37 24.53 2.52 1.52
N ASP A 38 23.68 1.65 0.96
CA ASP A 38 23.61 1.34 -0.47
C ASP A 38 22.20 0.85 -0.85
N LEU A 39 21.99 0.55 -2.13
CA LEU A 39 20.72 0.03 -2.66
C LEU A 39 20.41 -1.37 -2.14
N GLN A 40 21.43 -2.22 -1.94
CA GLN A 40 21.25 -3.60 -1.52
C GLN A 40 20.57 -3.68 -0.15
N HIS A 41 20.89 -2.74 0.76
CA HIS A 41 20.19 -2.59 2.04
C HIS A 41 18.68 -2.56 1.91
N TYR A 42 18.13 -1.84 0.92
CA TYR A 42 16.69 -1.70 0.72
C TYR A 42 16.06 -2.93 0.04
N LEU A 43 16.81 -3.60 -0.83
CA LEU A 43 16.37 -4.82 -1.53
C LEU A 43 16.28 -6.01 -0.58
N ASP A 44 17.15 -6.08 0.43
CA ASP A 44 17.20 -7.19 1.40
C ASP A 44 16.20 -7.05 2.56
N ILE A 45 15.40 -5.97 2.59
CA ILE A 45 14.47 -5.74 3.68
C ILE A 45 13.38 -6.80 3.67
N ARG A 46 13.24 -7.49 4.80
CA ARG A 46 12.24 -8.55 4.97
C ARG A 46 10.84 -8.01 4.77
N VAL A 47 10.10 -8.64 3.87
CA VAL A 47 8.70 -8.38 3.58
C VAL A 47 7.81 -9.35 4.38
N ARG A 48 6.90 -8.80 5.21
CA ARG A 48 5.93 -9.53 6.06
C ARG A 48 4.72 -8.64 6.34
N GLN A 49 3.63 -9.20 6.84
CA GLN A 49 2.52 -8.41 7.39
C GLN A 49 3.02 -7.44 8.49
N ARG A 50 2.62 -6.17 8.42
CA ARG A 50 2.95 -5.14 9.42
C ARG A 50 1.75 -4.27 9.76
N ALA A 51 1.70 -3.78 11.00
CA ALA A 51 0.64 -2.91 11.49
C ALA A 51 0.49 -1.62 10.67
N TYR A 52 1.59 -0.96 10.31
CA TYR A 52 1.53 0.28 9.52
C TYR A 52 0.98 0.05 8.11
N GLY A 53 1.20 -1.13 7.52
CA GLY A 53 0.63 -1.48 6.22
C GLY A 53 -0.89 -1.59 6.27
N GLN A 54 -1.44 -2.13 7.36
CA GLN A 54 -2.89 -2.16 7.59
C GLN A 54 -3.46 -0.74 7.68
N SER A 55 -2.84 0.11 8.49
CA SER A 55 -3.30 1.49 8.69
C SER A 55 -3.27 2.30 7.39
N LEU A 56 -2.21 2.16 6.58
CA LEU A 56 -2.12 2.83 5.28
C LEU A 56 -3.15 2.30 4.28
N ALA A 57 -3.42 0.99 4.29
CA ALA A 57 -4.46 0.41 3.45
C ALA A 57 -5.84 0.94 3.81
N MET A 58 -6.16 1.05 5.10
CA MET A 58 -7.42 1.64 5.57
C MET A 58 -7.59 3.09 5.08
N LEU A 59 -6.53 3.90 5.15
CA LEU A 59 -6.56 5.28 4.65
C LEU A 59 -6.79 5.32 3.14
N ALA A 60 -6.06 4.50 2.37
CA ALA A 60 -6.17 4.46 0.92
C ALA A 60 -7.56 4.01 0.45
N LEU A 61 -8.12 2.97 1.08
CA LEU A 61 -9.48 2.49 0.77
C LEU A 61 -10.56 3.49 1.20
N GLY A 62 -10.39 4.14 2.35
CA GLY A 62 -11.31 5.20 2.81
C GLY A 62 -11.37 6.38 1.84
N GLU A 63 -10.21 6.83 1.37
CA GLU A 63 -10.12 7.89 0.35
C GLU A 63 -10.75 7.44 -0.98
N ALA A 64 -10.47 6.22 -1.42
CA ALA A 64 -11.08 5.67 -2.62
C ALA A 64 -12.61 5.66 -2.53
N LEU A 65 -13.17 5.19 -1.40
CA LEU A 65 -14.61 5.18 -1.14
C LEU A 65 -15.22 6.59 -1.19
N ALA A 66 -14.55 7.59 -0.60
CA ALA A 66 -15.01 8.98 -0.62
C ALA A 66 -15.08 9.58 -2.04
N HIS A 67 -14.26 9.05 -2.96
CA HIS A 67 -14.14 9.53 -4.33
C HIS A 67 -14.72 8.59 -5.41
N LEU A 68 -15.39 7.49 -5.02
CA LEU A 68 -16.05 6.55 -5.94
C LEU A 68 -17.24 7.17 -6.69
N ASN A 69 -17.90 8.15 -6.09
CA ASN A 69 -19.13 8.75 -6.61
C ASN A 69 -18.92 10.15 -7.22
N GLY A 70 -17.67 10.53 -7.49
CA GLY A 70 -17.29 11.88 -7.94
C GLY A 70 -16.55 11.93 -9.28
#